data_AF-A0A1F8T5E8-F1
#
_entry.id   AF-A0A1F8T5E8-F1
#
_cell.length_a   1.000
_cell.length_b   1.000
_cell.length_c   1.000
_cell.angle_alpha   90.00
_cell.angle_beta   90.00
_cell.angle_gamma   90.00
#
_symmetry.space_group_name_H-M   'P 1'
#
loop_
_entity.id
_entity.type
_entity.pdbx_description
1 polymer ?
#
loop_
_entity_poly.entity_id
_entity_poly.type
_entity_poly.pdbx_seq_one_letter_code
_entity_poly.pdbx_strand_id
1 'polypeptide(L)'
;MLRRWLAQRQRSAAQARAADMQAWLDCVDRLTTACTESLQPLQIPPDIGVVLDRVDRELMRFRNEYDRTRGPLRRHAPSLVGRVSRATERVYRLRNDACAYLLRVQDVRLAEQAGAWPQSAEQERDRARGRALQTAHELAAEMDTLAPELRNLIARWSSPTD
;
A
#
# COMPACT_ATOMS: atom_id res chain seq x y z
N MET A 1 -34.49 -27.04 -4.63
CA MET A 1 -33.19 -27.05 -3.90
C MET A 1 -32.09 -26.29 -4.66
N LEU A 2 -31.93 -26.50 -5.96
CA LEU A 2 -30.91 -25.82 -6.80
C LEU A 2 -30.93 -24.27 -6.70
N ARG A 3 -32.11 -23.64 -6.76
CA ARG A 3 -32.24 -22.17 -6.64
C ARG A 3 -31.75 -21.62 -5.30
N ARG A 4 -32.04 -22.30 -4.19
CA ARG A 4 -31.56 -21.92 -2.86
C ARG A 4 -30.05 -22.08 -2.74
N TRP A 5 -29.50 -23.17 -3.29
CA TRP A 5 -28.05 -23.39 -3.32
C TRP A 5 -27.33 -22.34 -4.17
N LEU A 6 -27.86 -21.99 -5.35
CA LEU A 6 -27.31 -20.92 -6.19
C LEU A 6 -27.34 -19.56 -5.48
N ALA A 7 -28.44 -19.23 -4.81
CA ALA A 7 -28.56 -18.00 -4.03
C ALA A 7 -27.58 -17.97 -2.83
N GLN A 8 -27.38 -19.10 -2.15
CA GLN A 8 -26.36 -19.24 -1.10
C GLN A 8 -24.95 -18.99 -1.65
N ARG A 9 -24.62 -19.61 -2.79
CA ARG A 9 -23.31 -19.49 -3.44
C ARG A 9 -23.05 -18.07 -3.92
N GLN A 10 -24.05 -17.39 -4.49
CA GLN A 10 -23.94 -16.00 -4.91
C GLN A 10 -23.69 -15.06 -3.71
N ARG A 11 -24.41 -15.26 -2.60
CA ARG A 11 -24.20 -14.49 -1.37
C ARG A 11 -22.81 -14.70 -0.78
N SER A 12 -22.37 -15.96 -0.66
CA SER A 12 -21.01 -16.27 -0.19
C SER A 12 -19.94 -15.66 -1.10
N ALA A 13 -20.13 -15.71 -2.42
CA ALA A 13 -19.22 -15.07 -3.35
C ALA A 13 -19.22 -13.54 -3.22
N ALA A 14 -20.35 -12.91 -2.89
CA ALA A 14 -20.43 -11.47 -2.66
C ALA A 14 -19.69 -11.05 -1.40
N GLN A 15 -19.87 -11.79 -0.31
CA GLN A 15 -19.14 -11.59 0.94
C GLN A 15 -17.63 -11.78 0.76
N ALA A 16 -17.19 -12.80 0.02
CA ALA A 16 -15.78 -13.00 -0.29
C ALA A 16 -15.18 -11.81 -1.05
N ARG A 17 -15.89 -11.29 -2.07
CA ARG A 17 -15.43 -10.08 -2.81
C ARG A 17 -15.31 -8.85 -1.91
N ALA A 18 -16.27 -8.67 -1.00
CA ALA A 18 -16.26 -7.57 -0.05
C ALA A 18 -15.06 -7.69 0.90
N ALA A 19 -14.80 -8.90 1.41
CA ALA A 19 -13.65 -9.19 2.28
C ALA A 19 -12.32 -8.97 1.55
N ASP A 20 -12.16 -9.46 0.31
CA ASP A 20 -10.94 -9.25 -0.49
C ASP A 20 -10.68 -7.75 -0.72
N MET A 21 -11.72 -6.96 -1.02
CA MET A 21 -11.57 -5.52 -1.24
C MET A 21 -11.24 -4.77 0.05
N GLN A 22 -11.83 -5.16 1.17
CA GLN A 22 -11.47 -4.61 2.48
C GLN A 22 -10.02 -4.95 2.85
N ALA A 23 -9.60 -6.20 2.62
CA ALA A 23 -8.23 -6.63 2.87
C ALA A 23 -7.22 -5.83 2.03
N TRP A 24 -7.56 -5.51 0.78
CA TRP A 24 -6.74 -4.62 -0.06
C TRP A 24 -6.63 -3.22 0.54
N LEU A 25 -7.76 -2.60 0.95
CA LEU A 25 -7.75 -1.29 1.62
C LEU A 25 -6.88 -1.28 2.88
N ASP A 26 -7.03 -2.30 3.72
CA ASP A 26 -6.25 -2.43 4.95
C ASP A 26 -4.75 -2.60 4.66
N CYS A 27 -4.39 -3.31 3.57
CA CYS A 27 -3.00 -3.43 3.16
C CYS A 27 -2.44 -2.10 2.63
N VAL A 28 -3.22 -1.30 1.91
CA VAL A 28 -2.81 0.05 1.49
C VAL A 28 -2.48 0.89 2.72
N ASP A 29 -3.36 0.91 3.73
CA ASP A 29 -3.18 1.69 4.96
C ASP A 29 -1.93 1.23 5.74
N ARG A 30 -1.79 -0.09 5.97
CA ARG A 30 -0.64 -0.67 6.67
C ARG A 30 0.69 -0.38 5.97
N LEU A 31 0.74 -0.54 4.65
CA LEU A 31 1.96 -0.34 3.88
C LEU A 31 2.31 1.15 3.78
N THR A 32 1.32 2.01 3.60
CA THR A 32 1.52 3.47 3.62
C THR A 32 2.05 3.92 4.96
N THR A 33 1.45 3.47 6.07
CA THR A 33 1.91 3.74 7.43
C THR A 33 3.33 3.24 7.67
N ALA A 34 3.64 1.99 7.32
CA ALA A 34 4.98 1.44 7.48
C ALA A 34 6.03 2.25 6.69
N CYS A 35 5.69 2.68 5.47
CA CYS A 35 6.56 3.53 4.68
C CYS A 35 6.73 4.91 5.31
N THR A 36 5.66 5.61 5.70
CA THR A 36 5.74 6.97 6.25
C THR A 36 6.42 7.03 7.62
N GLU A 37 6.21 6.03 8.48
CA GLU A 37 6.97 5.85 9.73
C GLU A 37 8.48 5.78 9.43
N SER A 38 8.88 5.01 8.41
CA SER A 38 10.28 4.88 8.02
C SER A 38 10.91 6.15 7.45
N LEU A 39 10.11 7.15 7.05
CA LEU A 39 10.58 8.46 6.57
C LEU A 39 10.88 9.45 7.70
N GLN A 40 10.58 9.11 8.96
CA GLN A 40 10.85 9.96 10.10
C GLN A 40 12.29 9.77 10.59
N PRO A 41 13.19 10.77 10.50
CA PRO A 41 14.61 10.61 10.80
C PRO A 41 14.89 10.09 12.22
N LEU A 42 14.06 10.49 13.18
CA LEU A 42 14.19 10.10 14.59
C LEU A 42 13.74 8.66 14.87
N GLN A 43 13.05 8.01 13.92
CA GLN A 43 12.48 6.67 14.10
C GLN A 43 13.25 5.58 13.35
N ILE A 44 14.35 5.92 12.67
CA ILE A 44 15.08 4.94 11.85
C ILE A 44 16.05 4.17 12.74
N PRO A 45 15.81 2.87 13.00
CA PRO A 45 16.70 2.07 13.82
C PRO A 45 18.10 1.95 13.18
N PRO A 46 19.15 1.63 13.96
CA PRO A 46 20.49 1.39 13.44
C PRO A 46 20.52 0.29 12.38
N ASP A 47 19.73 -0.77 12.59
CA ASP A 47 19.53 -1.85 11.62
C ASP A 47 18.28 -1.58 10.75
N ILE A 48 18.51 -1.12 9.52
CA ILE A 48 17.45 -0.87 8.55
C ILE A 48 16.82 -2.17 8.00
N GLY A 49 17.48 -3.32 8.18
CA GLY A 49 17.02 -4.60 7.65
C GLY A 49 15.66 -5.01 8.21
N VAL A 50 15.44 -4.81 9.52
CA VAL A 50 14.13 -5.10 10.17
C VAL A 50 13.00 -4.24 9.58
N VAL A 51 13.29 -2.98 9.25
CA VAL A 51 12.29 -2.07 8.66
C VAL A 51 11.96 -2.49 7.24
N LEU A 52 12.97 -2.80 6.43
CA LEU A 52 12.80 -3.30 5.07
C LEU A 52 12.01 -4.62 5.04
N ASP A 53 12.33 -5.55 5.93
CA ASP A 53 11.61 -6.81 6.09
C ASP A 53 10.13 -6.60 6.43
N ARG A 54 9.82 -5.65 7.33
CA ARG A 54 8.43 -5.31 7.68
C ARG A 54 7.68 -4.79 6.44
N VAL A 55 8.30 -3.86 5.71
CA VAL A 55 7.72 -3.29 4.48
C VAL A 55 7.51 -4.35 3.40
N ASP A 56 8.47 -5.24 3.20
CA ASP A 56 8.40 -6.30 2.19
C ASP A 56 7.36 -7.39 2.53
N ARG A 57 7.18 -7.73 3.80
CA ARG A 57 6.10 -8.63 4.23
C ARG A 57 4.72 -8.04 3.94
N GLU A 58 4.52 -6.76 4.24
CA GLU A 58 3.27 -6.08 3.92
C GLU A 58 3.08 -5.94 2.40
N LEU A 59 4.15 -5.75 1.63
CA LEU A 59 4.10 -5.73 0.18
C LEU A 59 3.63 -7.06 -0.43
N MET A 60 4.14 -8.19 0.09
CA MET A 60 3.73 -9.51 -0.37
C MET A 60 2.25 -9.78 -0.09
N ARG A 61 1.76 -9.35 1.08
CA ARG A 61 0.32 -9.40 1.40
C ARG A 61 -0.48 -8.52 0.44
N PHE A 62 -0.05 -7.28 0.28
CA PHE A 62 -0.67 -6.30 -0.61
C PHE A 62 -0.82 -6.82 -2.05
N ARG A 63 0.23 -7.41 -2.62
CA ARG A 63 0.21 -7.99 -3.96
C ARG A 63 -0.87 -9.07 -4.08
N ASN A 64 -0.91 -9.99 -3.13
CA ASN A 64 -1.87 -11.09 -3.13
C ASN A 64 -3.32 -10.58 -3.03
N GLU A 65 -3.58 -9.57 -2.20
CA GLU A 65 -4.93 -8.99 -2.08
C GLU A 65 -5.32 -8.19 -3.33
N TYR A 66 -4.39 -7.49 -3.98
CA TYR A 66 -4.67 -6.85 -5.27
C TYR A 66 -5.06 -7.88 -6.34
N ASP A 67 -4.33 -8.99 -6.46
CA ASP A 67 -4.64 -10.02 -7.47
C ASP A 67 -6.04 -10.64 -7.27
N ARG A 68 -6.47 -10.83 -6.02
CA ARG A 68 -7.82 -11.31 -5.69
C ARG A 68 -8.91 -10.31 -6.05
N THR A 69 -8.67 -9.01 -5.91
CA THR A 69 -9.67 -7.96 -6.16
C THR A 69 -9.85 -7.62 -7.65
N ARG A 70 -8.84 -7.81 -8.50
CA ARG A 70 -8.88 -7.43 -9.93
C ARG A 70 -10.06 -8.02 -10.70
N GLY A 71 -10.28 -9.32 -10.58
CA GLY A 71 -11.35 -10.03 -11.29
C GLY A 71 -12.74 -9.53 -10.90
N PRO A 72 -13.09 -9.53 -9.60
CA PRO A 72 -14.29 -8.91 -9.04
C PRO A 72 -14.51 -7.47 -9.49
N LEU A 73 -13.48 -6.62 -9.38
CA LEU A 73 -13.57 -5.20 -9.69
C LEU A 73 -13.90 -4.98 -11.18
N ARG A 74 -13.23 -5.72 -12.08
CA ARG A 74 -13.51 -5.65 -13.52
C ARG A 74 -14.94 -6.03 -13.88
N ARG A 75 -15.55 -6.98 -13.15
CA ARG A 75 -16.91 -7.45 -13.44
C ARG A 75 -18.01 -6.58 -12.83
N HIS A 76 -17.79 -6.05 -11.63
CA HIS A 76 -18.85 -5.45 -10.82
C HIS A 76 -18.69 -3.94 -10.60
N ALA A 77 -17.51 -3.37 -10.86
CA ALA A 77 -17.25 -1.93 -10.76
C ALA A 77 -16.16 -1.50 -11.78
N PRO A 78 -16.41 -1.67 -13.09
CA PRO A 78 -15.39 -1.42 -14.13
C PRO A 78 -14.86 0.02 -14.12
N SER A 79 -15.67 1.00 -13.73
CA SER A 79 -15.27 2.40 -13.60
C SER A 79 -14.16 2.63 -12.56
N LEU A 80 -14.01 1.75 -11.57
CA LEU A 80 -13.02 1.88 -10.50
C LEU A 80 -11.69 1.18 -10.82
N VAL A 81 -11.63 0.32 -11.84
CA VAL A 81 -10.44 -0.48 -12.18
C VAL A 81 -9.21 0.38 -12.40
N GLY A 82 -9.34 1.46 -13.17
CA GLY A 82 -8.22 2.36 -13.45
C GLY A 82 -7.71 3.06 -12.18
N ARG A 83 -8.60 3.47 -11.28
CA ARG A 83 -8.23 4.16 -10.03
C ARG A 83 -7.57 3.22 -9.04
N VAL A 84 -8.11 2.01 -8.84
CA VAL A 84 -7.50 1.00 -7.97
C VAL A 84 -6.12 0.59 -8.49
N SER A 85 -5.97 0.44 -9.81
CA SER A 85 -4.68 0.09 -10.41
C SER A 85 -3.65 1.20 -10.21
N ARG A 86 -4.01 2.48 -10.42
CA ARG A 86 -3.12 3.61 -10.15
C ARG A 86 -2.76 3.75 -8.68
N ALA A 87 -3.73 3.62 -7.77
CA ALA A 87 -3.45 3.62 -6.34
C ALA A 87 -2.48 2.49 -5.97
N THR A 88 -2.64 1.32 -6.58
CA THR A 88 -1.73 0.17 -6.40
C THR A 88 -0.32 0.47 -6.91
N GLU A 89 -0.19 1.07 -8.09
CA GLU A 89 1.10 1.50 -8.63
C GLU A 89 1.78 2.56 -7.75
N ARG A 90 1.01 3.50 -7.18
CA ARG A 90 1.52 4.50 -6.24
C ARG A 90 2.01 3.87 -4.94
N VAL A 91 1.33 2.84 -4.42
CA VAL A 91 1.79 2.08 -3.26
C VAL A 91 3.15 1.41 -3.55
N TYR A 92 3.30 0.77 -4.72
CA TYR A 92 4.60 0.23 -5.15
C TYR A 92 5.68 1.30 -5.24
N ARG A 93 5.34 2.48 -5.78
CA ARG A 93 6.26 3.62 -5.87
C ARG A 93 6.67 4.12 -4.49
N LEU A 94 5.72 4.30 -3.57
CA LEU A 94 6.00 4.74 -2.20
C LEU A 94 6.98 3.80 -1.51
N ARG A 95 6.74 2.48 -1.62
CA ARG A 95 7.66 1.47 -1.10
C ARG A 95 9.06 1.65 -1.67
N ASN A 96 9.19 1.80 -2.99
CA ASN A 96 10.50 1.94 -3.63
C ASN A 96 11.22 3.23 -3.21
N ASP A 97 10.49 4.34 -3.10
CA ASP A 97 11.05 5.62 -2.67
C ASP A 97 11.47 5.57 -1.19
N ALA A 98 10.69 4.92 -0.33
CA ALA A 98 11.02 4.71 1.07
C ALA A 98 12.27 3.81 1.23
N CYS A 99 12.35 2.70 0.50
CA CYS A 99 13.55 1.86 0.49
C CYS A 99 14.77 2.62 -0.02
N ALA A 100 14.63 3.42 -1.08
CA ALA A 100 15.71 4.25 -1.60
C ALA A 100 16.20 5.25 -0.54
N TYR A 101 15.30 5.88 0.21
CA TYR A 101 15.65 6.74 1.33
C TYR A 101 16.43 5.98 2.42
N LEU A 102 15.94 4.81 2.85
CA LEU A 102 16.59 4.01 3.90
C LEU A 102 18.01 3.59 3.51
N LEU A 103 18.23 3.23 2.24
CA LEU A 103 19.58 2.94 1.73
C LEU A 103 20.51 4.15 1.85
N ARG A 104 20.03 5.36 1.53
CA ARG A 104 20.84 6.58 1.69
C ARG A 104 21.10 6.95 3.15
N VAL A 105 20.20 6.61 4.06
CA VAL A 105 20.45 6.73 5.50
C VAL A 105 21.62 5.83 5.89
N GLN A 106 21.67 4.60 5.37
CA GLN A 106 22.79 3.69 5.62
C GLN A 106 24.10 4.21 5.03
N ASP A 107 24.08 4.76 3.81
CA ASP A 107 25.26 5.33 3.17
C ASP A 107 25.86 6.47 4.01
N VAL A 108 25.01 7.37 4.54
CA VAL A 108 25.45 8.46 5.44
C VAL A 108 26.10 7.89 6.70
N ARG A 109 25.46 6.91 7.36
CA ARG A 109 26.00 6.27 8.57
C ARG A 109 27.35 5.61 8.32
N LEU A 110 27.52 4.91 7.20
CA LEU A 110 28.78 4.27 6.84
C LEU A 110 29.89 5.30 6.58
N ALA A 111 29.57 6.41 5.92
CA ALA A 111 30.52 7.50 5.69
C ALA A 111 30.95 8.19 7.00
N GLU A 112 30.01 8.44 7.92
CA GLU A 112 30.29 8.96 9.26
C GLU A 112 31.21 8.01 10.05
N GLN A 113 30.92 6.70 10.02
CA GLN A 113 31.75 5.68 10.67
C GLN A 113 33.17 5.59 10.09
N ALA A 114 33.32 5.85 8.80
CA ALA A 114 34.61 5.91 8.12
C ALA A 114 35.37 7.23 8.36
N GLY A 115 34.80 8.19 9.11
CA GLY A 115 35.40 9.50 9.35
C GLY A 115 35.38 10.44 8.13
N ALA A 116 34.55 10.13 7.12
CA ALA A 116 34.38 10.98 5.94
C ALA A 116 33.29 12.03 6.18
N TRP A 117 33.44 13.20 5.56
CA TRP A 117 32.40 14.24 5.55
C TRP A 117 31.31 13.88 4.51
N PRO A 118 30.07 13.51 4.91
CA PRO A 118 29.12 12.84 4.02
C PRO A 118 28.21 13.81 3.23
N GLN A 119 28.63 15.05 2.95
CA GLN A 119 27.73 16.10 2.42
C GLN A 119 26.95 15.69 1.16
N SER A 120 27.58 14.99 0.22
CA SER A 120 26.91 14.50 -0.99
C SER A 120 25.89 13.40 -0.69
N ALA A 121 26.19 12.51 0.27
CA ALA A 121 25.30 11.46 0.73
C ALA A 121 24.10 12.03 1.51
N GLU A 122 24.32 13.07 2.33
CA GLU A 122 23.24 13.79 3.04
C GLU A 122 22.27 14.47 2.07
N GLN A 123 22.79 15.16 1.04
CA GLN A 123 21.95 15.79 0.02
C GLN A 123 21.09 14.75 -0.72
N GLU A 124 21.68 13.61 -1.08
CA GLU A 124 20.93 12.58 -1.79
C GLU A 124 19.92 11.84 -0.89
N ARG A 125 20.25 11.66 0.39
CA ARG A 125 19.30 11.21 1.42
C ARG A 125 18.10 12.14 1.51
N ASP A 126 18.33 13.45 1.60
CA ASP A 126 17.25 14.43 1.74
C ASP A 126 16.39 14.52 0.48
N ARG A 127 16.99 14.42 -0.72
CA ARG A 127 16.24 14.29 -1.98
C ARG A 127 15.40 13.03 -2.02
N ALA A 128 15.95 11.89 -1.63
CA ALA A 128 15.21 10.63 -1.58
C ALA A 128 14.02 10.71 -0.62
N ARG A 129 14.22 11.32 0.56
CA ARG A 129 13.14 11.58 1.53
C ARG A 129 12.06 12.47 0.94
N GLY A 130 12.44 13.56 0.27
CA GLY A 130 11.51 14.47 -0.39
C GLY A 130 10.65 13.79 -1.44
N ARG A 131 11.25 12.93 -2.28
CA ARG A 131 10.52 12.10 -3.25
C ARG A 131 9.52 11.16 -2.57
N ALA A 132 9.95 10.45 -1.53
CA ALA A 132 9.08 9.53 -0.81
C ALA A 132 7.89 10.24 -0.14
N LEU A 133 8.12 11.40 0.48
CA LEU A 133 7.05 12.24 1.07
C LEU A 133 6.07 12.75 0.01
N GLN A 134 6.57 13.18 -1.14
CA GLN A 134 5.72 13.60 -2.26
C GLN A 134 4.83 12.45 -2.75
N THR A 135 5.41 11.24 -2.93
CA THR A 135 4.65 10.04 -3.31
C THR A 135 3.60 9.68 -2.23
N ALA A 136 3.93 9.82 -0.94
CA ALA A 136 2.99 9.58 0.15
C ALA A 136 1.82 10.57 0.13
N HIS A 137 2.07 11.87 -0.08
CA HIS A 137 1.01 12.88 -0.19
C HIS A 137 0.11 12.63 -1.40
N GLU A 138 0.69 12.29 -2.55
CA GLU A 138 -0.08 11.98 -3.74
C GLU A 138 -0.95 10.73 -3.56
N LEU A 139 -0.44 9.69 -2.89
CA LEU A 139 -1.20 8.50 -2.55
C LEU A 139 -2.33 8.84 -1.58
N ALA A 140 -2.06 9.61 -0.53
CA ALA A 140 -3.08 10.04 0.43
C ALA A 140 -4.22 10.79 -0.27
N ALA A 141 -3.90 11.76 -1.12
CA ALA A 141 -4.90 12.51 -1.89
C ALA A 141 -5.73 11.61 -2.83
N GLU A 142 -5.12 10.61 -3.48
CA GLU A 142 -5.87 9.65 -4.29
C GLU A 142 -6.80 8.79 -3.41
N MET A 143 -6.31 8.33 -2.25
CA MET A 143 -7.07 7.50 -1.31
C MET A 143 -8.21 8.25 -0.61
N ASP A 144 -8.08 9.54 -0.36
CA ASP A 144 -9.15 10.38 0.21
C ASP A 144 -10.42 10.35 -0.65
N THR A 145 -10.25 10.24 -1.97
CA THR A 145 -11.38 10.14 -2.91
C THR A 145 -11.79 8.68 -3.18
N LEU A 146 -10.83 7.76 -3.25
CA LEU A 146 -11.08 6.38 -3.66
C LEU A 146 -11.63 5.51 -2.52
N ALA A 147 -11.12 5.67 -1.30
CA ALA A 147 -11.51 4.83 -0.17
C ALA A 147 -13.01 4.92 0.18
N PRO A 148 -13.66 6.11 0.20
CA PRO A 148 -15.10 6.20 0.43
C PRO A 148 -15.92 5.43 -0.62
N GLU A 149 -15.55 5.53 -1.90
CA GLU A 149 -16.24 4.83 -2.98
C GLU A 149 -16.09 3.30 -2.88
N LEU A 150 -14.90 2.83 -2.51
CA LEU A 150 -14.65 1.41 -2.28
C LEU A 150 -15.39 0.90 -1.03
N ARG A 151 -15.45 1.68 0.05
CA ARG A 151 -16.25 1.33 1.25
C ARG A 151 -17.74 1.21 0.91
N ASN A 152 -18.27 2.12 0.08
CA ASN A 152 -19.65 2.02 -0.41
C ASN A 152 -19.86 0.79 -1.31
N LEU A 153 -18.88 0.40 -2.11
CA LEU A 153 -18.92 -0.82 -2.91
C LEU A 153 -18.89 -2.08 -2.03
N ILE A 154 -18.02 -2.11 -1.02
CA ILE A 154 -17.92 -3.19 -0.02
C ILE A 154 -19.26 -3.35 0.70
N ALA A 155 -19.86 -2.26 1.18
CA ALA A 155 -21.16 -2.29 1.85
C ALA A 155 -22.25 -2.92 0.95
N ARG A 156 -22.30 -2.53 -0.34
CA ARG A 156 -23.24 -3.09 -1.32
C ARG A 156 -23.03 -4.58 -1.59
N TRP A 157 -21.79 -5.07 -1.56
CA TRP A 157 -21.49 -6.49 -1.72
C TRP A 157 -21.75 -7.31 -0.45
N SER A 158 -21.65 -6.69 0.72
CA SER A 158 -21.90 -7.31 2.02
C SER A 158 -23.38 -7.39 2.38
N SER A 159 -24.19 -6.45 1.89
CA SER A 159 -25.63 -6.46 2.13
C SER A 159 -26.31 -7.61 1.39
N PRO A 160 -27.19 -8.38 2.04
CA PRO A 160 -28.10 -9.26 1.33
C PRO A 160 -29.02 -8.38 0.46
N THR A 161 -28.95 -8.54 -0.86
CA THR A 161 -30.07 -8.10 -1.72
C THR A 161 -31.27 -8.96 -1.36
N ASP A 162 -32.31 -8.33 -0.82
CA ASP A 162 -33.64 -8.91 -0.57
C ASP A 162 -34.26 -9.50 -1.84
#